data_AF-A0A6B3GNH8-F1
#
_entry.id   AF-A0A6B3GNH8-F1
#
_cell.length_a   1.000
_cell.length_b   1.000
_cell.length_c   1.000
_cell.angle_alpha   90.00
_cell.angle_beta   90.00
_cell.angle_gamma   90.00
#
_symmetry.space_group_name_H-M   'P 1'
#
loop_
_entity.id
_entity.type
_entity.pdbx_description
1 polymer ?
#
loop_
_entity_poly.entity_id
_entity_poly.type
_entity_poly.pdbx_seq_one_letter_code
_entity_poly.pdbx_strand_id
1 'polypeptide(L)'
;CDPELLIADEPTTALDVLVQAEILGLLRRLQKDRGLGVLLVTHNLGVVADLCDRVAVMSEGRIVETGTAEHIVHSPEHPYTRSLLGAVLDDAPAREPWQPREARSTTV
;
A
#
# COMPACT_ATOMS: atom_id res chain seq x y z
N CYS A 1 -28.36 14.23 0.07
CA CYS A 1 -28.02 12.81 0.24
C CYS A 1 -26.84 12.73 1.18
N ASP A 2 -26.93 11.97 2.27
CA ASP A 2 -25.81 11.74 3.20
C ASP A 2 -25.54 10.22 3.22
N PRO A 3 -24.55 9.74 2.45
CA PRO A 3 -24.31 8.32 2.31
C PRO A 3 -23.69 7.75 3.60
N GLU A 4 -24.05 6.51 3.95
CA GLU A 4 -23.48 5.79 5.09
C GLU A 4 -22.22 5.00 4.72
N LEU A 5 -21.94 4.84 3.42
CA LEU A 5 -20.80 4.08 2.88
C LEU A 5 -20.18 4.76 1.67
N LEU A 6 -18.85 4.82 1.65
CA LEU A 6 -18.02 5.23 0.52
C LEU A 6 -17.16 4.05 0.07
N ILE A 7 -17.22 3.72 -1.22
CA ILE A 7 -16.35 2.73 -1.85
C ILE A 7 -15.38 3.48 -2.75
N ALA A 8 -14.09 3.35 -2.47
CA ALA A 8 -13.02 4.02 -3.19
C ALA A 8 -12.14 2.97 -3.86
N ASP A 9 -12.27 2.82 -5.17
CA ASP A 9 -11.49 1.87 -5.97
C ASP A 9 -10.25 2.55 -6.57
N GLU A 10 -9.09 2.22 -6.02
CA GLU A 10 -7.79 2.79 -6.39
C GLU A 10 -7.80 4.33 -6.53
N PRO A 11 -8.34 5.06 -5.52
CA PRO A 11 -8.74 6.47 -5.66
C PRO A 11 -7.58 7.45 -5.85
N THR A 12 -6.34 6.98 -5.63
CA THR A 12 -5.12 7.79 -5.71
C THR A 12 -4.26 7.41 -6.91
N THR A 13 -4.76 6.57 -7.82
CA THR A 13 -4.05 6.22 -9.05
C THR A 13 -3.84 7.47 -9.91
N ALA A 14 -2.65 7.58 -10.50
CA ALA A 14 -2.23 8.70 -11.35
C ALA A 14 -2.11 10.06 -10.64
N LEU A 15 -2.20 10.10 -9.31
CA LEU A 15 -1.91 11.30 -8.52
C LEU A 15 -0.45 11.30 -8.06
N ASP A 16 0.12 12.50 -7.90
CA ASP A 16 1.40 12.65 -7.24
C ASP A 16 1.29 12.37 -5.72
N VAL A 17 2.44 12.12 -5.08
CA VAL A 17 2.51 11.74 -3.66
C VAL A 17 1.90 12.80 -2.74
N LEU A 18 2.00 14.09 -3.08
CA LEU A 18 1.47 15.16 -2.24
C LEU A 18 -0.06 15.18 -2.32
N VAL A 19 -0.62 15.18 -3.54
CA VAL A 19 -2.07 15.17 -3.75
C VAL A 19 -2.70 13.90 -3.19
N GLN A 20 -2.03 12.75 -3.31
CA GLN A 20 -2.46 11.51 -2.67
C GLN A 20 -2.65 11.69 -1.16
N ALA A 21 -1.69 12.29 -0.46
CA ALA A 21 -1.80 12.52 0.98
C ALA A 21 -2.97 13.44 1.34
N GLU A 22 -3.23 14.47 0.53
CA GLU A 22 -4.38 15.36 0.72
C GLU A 22 -5.72 14.62 0.55
N ILE A 23 -5.85 13.80 -0.49
CA ILE A 23 -7.06 13.00 -0.74
C ILE A 23 -7.29 12.00 0.40
N LEU A 24 -6.26 11.28 0.85
CA LEU A 24 -6.39 10.33 1.95
C LEU A 24 -6.76 11.04 3.26
N GLY A 25 -6.17 12.21 3.53
CA GLY A 25 -6.52 13.05 4.67
C GLY A 25 -7.98 13.53 4.63
N LEU A 26 -8.48 13.90 3.45
CA LEU A 26 -9.88 14.26 3.26
C LEU A 26 -10.81 13.08 3.56
N LEU A 27 -10.50 11.88 3.05
CA LEU A 27 -11.29 10.66 3.30
C LEU A 27 -11.36 10.34 4.80
N ARG A 28 -10.22 10.43 5.51
CA ARG A 28 -10.14 10.20 6.96
C ARG A 28 -11.00 11.20 7.73
N ARG A 29 -10.96 12.47 7.33
CA ARG A 29 -11.78 13.51 7.95
C ARG A 29 -13.27 13.27 7.71
N LEU A 30 -13.67 12.91 6.49
CA LEU A 30 -15.07 12.61 6.16
C LEU A 30 -15.60 11.41 6.95
N GLN A 31 -14.79 10.36 7.10
CA GLN A 31 -15.11 9.22 7.96
C GLN A 31 -15.38 9.66 9.40
N LYS A 32 -14.48 10.47 9.98
CA LYS A 32 -14.56 10.91 11.37
C LYS A 32 -15.72 11.87 11.62
N ASP A 33 -15.90 12.85 10.75
CA ASP A 33 -16.88 13.93 10.94
C ASP A 33 -18.32 13.43 10.73
N ARG A 34 -18.52 12.36 9.95
CA ARG A 34 -19.85 11.86 9.56
C ARG A 34 -20.19 10.45 10.02
N GLY A 35 -19.24 9.72 10.60
CA GLY A 35 -19.42 8.30 10.92
C GLY A 35 -19.58 7.43 9.66
N LEU A 36 -18.98 7.85 8.54
CA LEU A 36 -19.09 7.20 7.24
C LEU A 36 -18.24 5.93 7.19
N GLY A 37 -18.82 4.80 6.78
CA GLY A 37 -18.04 3.61 6.45
C GLY A 37 -17.21 3.83 5.19
N VAL A 38 -15.93 3.42 5.18
CA VAL A 38 -15.06 3.55 4.01
C VAL A 38 -14.49 2.19 3.63
N LEU A 39 -14.75 1.75 2.41
CA LEU A 39 -14.11 0.60 1.77
C LEU A 39 -13.09 1.11 0.75
N LEU A 40 -11.81 0.94 1.07
CA LEU A 40 -10.71 1.27 0.16
C LEU A 40 -10.22 0.00 -0.53
N VAL A 41 -10.16 0.03 -1.86
CA VAL A 41 -9.45 -0.97 -2.67
C VAL A 41 -8.15 -0.34 -3.14
N THR A 42 -7.02 -0.92 -2.74
CA THR A 42 -5.71 -0.48 -3.23
C THR A 42 -4.66 -1.58 -3.16
N HIS A 43 -3.69 -1.50 -4.06
CA HIS A 43 -2.45 -2.30 -3.99
C HIS A 43 -1.36 -1.67 -3.10
N ASN A 44 -1.55 -0.45 -2.57
CA ASN A 44 -0.54 0.22 -1.76
C ASN A 44 -0.71 -0.06 -0.26
N LEU A 45 0.14 -0.96 0.27
CA LEU A 45 0.14 -1.32 1.70
C LEU A 45 0.47 -0.17 2.64
N GLY A 46 1.27 0.82 2.21
CA GLY A 46 1.57 1.99 3.02
C GLY A 46 0.34 2.85 3.32
N VAL A 47 -0.57 2.96 2.34
CA VAL A 47 -1.87 3.63 2.54
C VAL A 47 -2.77 2.83 3.46
N VAL A 48 -2.80 1.51 3.27
CA VAL A 48 -3.62 0.59 4.07
C VAL A 48 -3.24 0.65 5.54
N ALA A 49 -1.93 0.70 5.83
CA ALA A 49 -1.42 0.77 7.20
C ALA A 49 -1.85 2.04 7.96
N ASP A 50 -2.01 3.17 7.26
CA ASP A 50 -2.38 4.44 7.88
C ASP A 50 -3.90 4.67 7.98
N LEU A 51 -4.66 4.27 6.94
CA LEU A 51 -6.07 4.65 6.80
C LEU A 51 -7.06 3.58 7.27
N CYS A 52 -6.71 2.30 7.17
CA CYS A 52 -7.67 1.21 7.37
C CYS A 52 -7.63 0.65 8.80
N ASP A 53 -8.80 0.43 9.40
CA ASP A 53 -8.89 -0.29 10.68
C ASP A 53 -8.73 -1.81 10.48
N ARG A 54 -9.29 -2.34 9.39
CA ARG A 54 -9.27 -3.75 9.01
C ARG A 54 -8.89 -3.91 7.55
N VAL A 55 -8.27 -5.04 7.25
CA VAL A 55 -7.70 -5.34 5.93
C VAL A 55 -8.10 -6.74 5.51
N ALA A 56 -8.47 -6.89 4.24
CA ALA A 56 -8.65 -8.17 3.58
C ALA A 56 -7.68 -8.24 2.40
N VAL A 57 -6.79 -9.22 2.42
CA VAL A 57 -5.84 -9.48 1.34
C VAL A 57 -6.48 -10.44 0.37
N MET A 58 -6.51 -10.07 -0.91
CA MET A 58 -7.09 -10.88 -1.98
C MET A 58 -6.00 -11.32 -2.96
N SER A 59 -6.05 -12.59 -3.38
CA SER A 59 -5.22 -13.15 -4.44
C SER A 59 -6.07 -14.09 -5.29
N GLU A 60 -5.93 -14.02 -6.62
CA GLU A 60 -6.66 -14.87 -7.57
C GLU A 60 -8.19 -14.88 -7.33
N GLY A 61 -8.76 -13.72 -6.97
CA GLY A 61 -10.18 -13.56 -6.70
C GLY A 61 -10.66 -14.20 -5.39
N ARG A 62 -9.75 -14.58 -4.49
CA ARG A 62 -10.06 -15.14 -3.17
C ARG A 62 -9.46 -14.30 -2.07
N ILE A 63 -10.22 -14.08 -1.00
CA ILE A 63 -9.68 -13.53 0.24
C ILE A 63 -8.79 -14.60 0.86
N VAL A 64 -7.50 -14.31 0.95
CA VAL A 64 -6.48 -15.23 1.47
C VAL A 64 -6.11 -14.92 2.92
N GLU A 65 -6.35 -13.69 3.38
CA GLU A 65 -6.09 -13.28 4.76
C GLU A 65 -6.97 -12.10 5.16
N THR A 66 -7.38 -12.03 6.42
CA THR A 66 -8.11 -10.88 6.98
C THR A 66 -7.65 -10.59 8.40
N GLY A 67 -7.50 -9.33 8.77
CA GLY A 67 -7.09 -8.94 10.11
C GLY A 67 -7.24 -7.45 10.37
N THR A 68 -6.77 -6.99 11.53
CA THR A 68 -6.50 -5.56 11.73
C THR A 68 -5.35 -5.14 10.81
N ALA A 69 -5.29 -3.86 10.44
CA ALA A 69 -4.16 -3.36 9.67
C ALA A 69 -2.81 -3.65 10.37
N GLU A 70 -2.77 -3.47 11.69
CA GLU A 70 -1.62 -3.82 12.52
C GLU A 70 -1.19 -5.29 12.38
N HIS A 71 -2.14 -6.23 12.47
CA HIS A 71 -1.85 -7.66 12.35
C HIS A 71 -1.34 -8.01 10.95
N ILE A 72 -2.02 -7.53 9.90
CA ILE A 72 -1.62 -7.82 8.52
C ILE A 72 -0.23 -7.27 8.23
N VAL A 73 0.10 -6.06 8.70
CA VAL A 73 1.39 -5.42 8.42
C VAL A 73 2.53 -6.03 9.24
N HIS A 74 2.31 -6.34 10.52
CA HIS A 74 3.39 -6.74 11.43
C HIS A 74 3.48 -8.24 11.71
N SER A 75 2.41 -9.00 11.50
CA SER A 75 2.37 -10.44 11.77
C SER A 75 1.55 -11.19 10.70
N PRO A 76 1.87 -11.03 9.40
CA PRO A 76 1.16 -11.71 8.33
C PRO A 76 1.28 -13.24 8.44
N GLU A 77 0.16 -13.94 8.36
CA GLU A 77 0.10 -15.40 8.43
C GLU A 77 0.23 -16.04 7.05
N HIS A 78 -0.42 -15.47 6.03
CA HIS A 78 -0.50 -16.09 4.72
C HIS A 78 0.80 -15.86 3.92
N PRO A 79 1.37 -16.89 3.27
CA PRO A 79 2.61 -16.75 2.49
C PRO A 79 2.54 -15.66 1.42
N TYR A 80 1.39 -15.51 0.76
CA TYR A 80 1.18 -14.43 -0.22
C TYR A 80 1.29 -13.04 0.42
N THR A 81 0.68 -12.82 1.57
CA THR A 81 0.73 -11.53 2.29
C THR A 81 2.16 -11.20 2.71
N ARG A 82 2.92 -12.19 3.18
CA ARG A 82 4.36 -12.05 3.46
C ARG A 82 5.15 -11.62 2.24
N SER A 83 4.92 -12.28 1.10
CA SER A 83 5.57 -11.93 -0.17
C SER A 83 5.20 -10.51 -0.62
N LEU A 84 3.92 -10.13 -0.48
CA LEU A 84 3.42 -8.79 -0.82
C LEU A 84 4.09 -7.71 0.03
N LEU A 85 4.16 -7.92 1.35
CA LEU A 85 4.83 -7.00 2.28
C LEU A 85 6.32 -6.92 2.00
N GLY A 86 7.00 -8.06 1.77
CA GLY A 86 8.43 -8.07 1.44
C GLY A 86 8.77 -7.36 0.13
N ALA A 87 7.85 -7.32 -0.84
CA ALA A 87 8.04 -6.60 -2.10
C ALA A 87 7.79 -5.09 -1.99
N VAL A 88 6.98 -4.65 -1.02
CA VAL A 88 6.57 -3.24 -0.87
C VAL A 88 7.38 -2.53 0.22
N LEU A 89 7.73 -3.23 1.30
CA LEU A 89 8.49 -2.71 2.44
C LEU A 89 9.98 -3.02 2.32
N ASP A 90 10.52 -3.03 1.10
CA ASP A 90 11.90 -3.41 0.80
C ASP A 90 12.87 -2.53 1.61
N ASP A 91 13.26 -3.02 2.79
CA ASP A 91 14.41 -2.61 3.59
C ASP A 91 15.69 -3.19 2.93
N ALA A 92 15.72 -3.13 1.59
CA ALA A 92 16.80 -3.68 0.79
C ALA A 92 18.10 -3.12 1.35
N PRO A 93 19.10 -3.97 1.67
CA PRO A 93 20.43 -3.47 1.99
C PRO A 93 20.82 -2.52 0.87
N ALA A 94 21.30 -1.32 1.24
CA ALA A 94 21.66 -0.26 0.31
C ALA A 94 22.29 -0.89 -0.94
N ARG A 95 21.61 -0.76 -2.10
CA ARG A 95 22.13 -1.29 -3.37
C ARG A 95 23.60 -0.94 -3.44
N GLU A 96 24.47 -1.94 -3.65
CA GLU A 96 25.90 -1.68 -3.76
C GLU A 96 26.11 -0.51 -4.72
N PRO A 97 26.96 0.49 -4.36
CA PRO A 97 27.18 1.65 -5.20
C PRO A 97 27.52 1.17 -6.60
N TRP A 98 26.79 1.67 -7.60
CA TRP A 98 27.03 1.36 -8.99
C TRP A 98 28.53 1.56 -9.29
N GLN A 99 29.24 0.48 -9.59
CA GLN A 99 30.64 0.53 -10.01
C GLN A 99 30.66 0.60 -11.53
N PRO A 100 31.16 1.70 -12.12
CA PRO A 100 31.35 1.76 -13.57
C PRO A 100 32.29 0.62 -13.99
N ARG A 101 31.87 -0.19 -14.96
CA ARG A 101 32.76 -1.16 -15.60
C ARG A 101 33.87 -0.38 -16.30
N GLU A 102 35.10 -0.51 -15.82
CA GLU A 102 36.26 0.08 -16.48
C GLU A 102 36.28 -0.34 -17.95
N ALA A 103 36.28 0.67 -18.82
CA ALA A 103 36.38 0.48 -20.25
C ALA A 103 37.65 -0.30 -20.54
N ARG A 104 37.51 -1.52 -21.07
CA ARG A 104 38.65 -2.30 -21.55
C ARG A 104 39.33 -1.49 -22.64
N SER A 105 40.49 -0.91 -22.36
CA SER A 105 41.38 -0.37 -23.38
C SER A 105 41.82 -1.53 -24.27
N THR A 106 41.15 -1.65 -25.41
CA THR A 106 41.64 -2.44 -26.54
C THR A 106 42.85 -1.71 -27.11
N THR A 107 44.04 -2.17 -26.72
CA THR A 107 45.28 -1.87 -27.44
C THR A 107 45.20 -2.55 -28.82
N VAL A 108 45.29 -1.74 -29.87
CA VAL A 108 45.76 -2.15 -31.21
C VAL A 108 46.94 -1.28 -31.55
#